data_AF-A0A535MRW5-F1
#
_entry.id   AF-A0A535MRW5-F1
#
_cell.length_a   1.000
_cell.length_b   1.000
_cell.length_c   1.000
_cell.angle_alpha   90.00
_cell.angle_beta   90.00
_cell.angle_gamma   90.00
#
_symmetry.space_group_name_H-M   'P 1'
#
loop_
_entity.id
_entity.type
_entity.pdbx_description
1 polymer ?
#
loop_
_entity_poly.entity_id
_entity_poly.type
_entity_poly.pdbx_seq_one_letter_code
_entity_poly.pdbx_strand_id
1 'polypeptide(L)'
;MRLGLYERDAMAGVLGVDEAALGRPPGAVELAFEVEDVDAAHAAAVAAGARSFRPPADRYWGERTAYLLDPDGGLVELLTRIRR
;
A
#
# COMPACT_ATOMS: atom_id res chain seq x y z
N MET A 1 6.88 9.51 -11.68
CA MET A 1 7.28 8.90 -10.39
C MET A 1 7.20 9.97 -9.31
N ARG A 2 6.31 9.80 -8.34
CA ARG A 2 6.17 10.64 -7.15
C ARG A 2 6.43 9.77 -5.92
N LEU A 3 7.16 10.29 -4.94
CA LEU A 3 7.44 9.63 -3.67
C LEU A 3 6.70 10.40 -2.56
N GLY A 4 5.83 9.72 -1.82
CA GLY A 4 5.17 10.25 -0.62
C GLY A 4 5.78 9.61 0.63
N LEU A 5 5.91 10.40 1.69
CA LEU A 5 6.33 9.94 3.02
C LEU A 5 5.23 10.32 4.01
N TYR A 6 4.80 9.37 4.82
CA TYR A 6 3.72 9.54 5.79
C TYR A 6 4.20 9.19 7.20
N GLU A 7 3.64 9.88 8.20
CA GLU A 7 3.81 9.51 9.60
C GLU A 7 3.06 8.21 9.90
N ARG A 8 3.63 7.39 10.78
CA ARG A 8 3.15 6.02 11.01
C ARG A 8 1.76 5.96 11.63
N ASP A 9 1.47 6.88 12.54
CA ASP A 9 0.17 7.02 13.20
C ASP A 9 -0.94 7.40 12.20
N ALA A 10 -0.62 8.29 11.26
CA ALA A 10 -1.52 8.68 10.18
C ALA A 10 -1.83 7.48 9.28
N MET A 11 -0.82 6.68 8.92
CA MET A 11 -1.02 5.49 8.08
C MET A 11 -1.79 4.38 8.81
N ALA A 12 -1.52 4.15 10.09
CA ALA A 12 -2.31 3.24 10.92
C ALA A 12 -3.80 3.63 10.93
N GLY A 13 -4.08 4.95 11.02
CA GLY A 13 -5.42 5.52 10.91
C GLY A 13 -6.09 5.25 9.55
N VAL A 14 -5.36 5.46 8.44
CA VAL A 14 -5.87 5.18 7.08
C VAL A 14 -6.19 3.69 6.90
N LEU A 15 -5.33 2.81 7.41
CA LEU A 15 -5.44 1.37 7.26
C LEU A 15 -6.43 0.73 8.24
N GLY A 16 -6.86 1.46 9.27
CA GLY A 16 -7.73 0.97 10.33
C GLY A 16 -7.10 -0.18 11.11
N VAL A 17 -5.80 -0.09 11.39
CA VAL A 17 -5.04 -1.10 12.15
C VAL A 17 -4.32 -0.46 13.32
N ASP A 18 -3.96 -1.26 14.32
CA ASP A 18 -3.06 -0.80 15.38
C ASP A 18 -1.69 -0.47 14.80
N GLU A 19 -1.06 0.62 15.26
CA GLU A 19 0.27 1.03 14.82
C GLU A 19 1.30 -0.10 15.02
N ALA A 20 1.16 -0.90 16.07
CA ALA A 20 2.03 -2.04 16.37
C ALA A 20 1.87 -3.19 15.36
N ALA A 21 0.79 -3.21 14.57
CA ALA A 21 0.61 -4.17 13.47
C ALA A 21 1.39 -3.77 12.20
N LEU A 22 1.88 -2.51 12.13
CA LEU A 22 2.80 -2.06 11.10
C LEU A 22 4.22 -2.49 11.50
N GLY A 23 4.87 -3.33 10.68
CA GLY A 23 6.12 -4.03 11.00
C GLY A 23 7.20 -3.21 11.74
N ARG A 24 7.96 -3.89 12.60
CA ARG A 24 9.21 -3.38 13.22
C ARG A 24 10.32 -4.43 13.01
N PRO A 25 11.62 -4.06 12.83
CA PRO A 25 12.30 -2.79 13.19
C PRO A 25 13.21 -2.21 12.06
N PRO A 26 14.12 -1.23 12.36
CA PRO A 26 13.90 0.22 12.25
C PRO A 26 13.61 0.71 10.82
N GLY A 27 12.83 1.79 10.68
CA GLY A 27 12.60 2.42 9.37
C GLY A 27 11.47 1.82 8.53
N ALA A 28 10.37 1.38 9.15
CA ALA A 28 9.18 1.01 8.38
C ALA A 28 8.61 2.26 7.70
N VAL A 29 9.06 2.46 6.48
CA VAL A 29 8.56 3.40 5.49
C VAL A 29 7.50 2.65 4.70
N GLU A 30 6.42 3.34 4.39
CA GLU A 30 5.52 2.91 3.36
C GLU A 30 6.02 3.44 2.02
N LEU A 31 6.18 2.53 1.06
CA LEU A 31 6.49 2.92 -0.32
C LEU A 31 5.22 2.90 -1.15
N ALA A 32 4.79 4.09 -1.59
CA ALA A 32 3.66 4.26 -2.48
C ALA A 32 4.12 4.37 -3.94
N PHE A 33 3.56 3.53 -4.80
CA PHE A 33 3.81 3.54 -6.24
C PHE A 33 2.53 3.86 -6.99
N GLU A 34 2.55 4.94 -7.76
CA GLU A 34 1.52 5.23 -8.74
C GLU A 34 1.69 4.28 -9.95
N VAL A 35 0.64 3.52 -10.25
CA VAL A 35 0.59 2.53 -11.32
C VAL A 35 -0.57 2.82 -12.28
N GLU A 36 -0.51 2.27 -13.49
CA GLU A 36 -1.60 2.42 -14.46
C GLU A 36 -2.83 1.57 -14.07
N ASP A 37 -2.60 0.36 -13.57
CA ASP A 37 -3.63 -0.59 -13.17
C ASP A 37 -3.24 -1.26 -11.85
N VAL A 38 -4.03 -0.98 -10.81
CA VAL A 38 -3.78 -1.46 -9.45
C VAL A 38 -4.10 -2.95 -9.29
N ASP A 39 -5.11 -3.48 -9.98
CA ASP A 39 -5.44 -4.90 -9.92
C ASP A 39 -4.37 -5.74 -10.59
N ALA A 40 -3.94 -5.31 -11.77
CA ALA A 40 -2.89 -6.01 -12.51
C ALA A 40 -1.56 -5.98 -11.74
N ALA A 41 -1.18 -4.80 -11.20
CA ALA A 41 0.04 -4.66 -10.43
C ALA A 41 -0.01 -5.45 -9.11
N HIS A 42 -1.16 -5.48 -8.42
CA HIS A 42 -1.36 -6.27 -7.20
C HIS A 42 -1.23 -7.77 -7.48
N ALA A 43 -1.91 -8.27 -8.51
CA ALA A 43 -1.81 -9.68 -8.89
C ALA A 43 -0.38 -10.09 -9.27
N ALA A 44 0.33 -9.23 -10.02
CA ALA A 44 1.73 -9.46 -10.39
C ALA A 44 2.64 -9.50 -9.15
N ALA A 45 2.46 -8.58 -8.21
CA ALA A 45 3.27 -8.55 -6.99
C ALA A 45 3.02 -9.78 -6.11
N VAL A 46 1.76 -10.23 -5.97
CA VAL A 46 1.43 -11.47 -5.25
C VAL A 46 2.06 -12.69 -5.92
N ALA A 47 2.01 -12.78 -7.26
CA ALA A 47 2.66 -13.85 -8.00
C ALA A 47 4.19 -13.84 -7.85
N ALA A 48 4.79 -12.66 -7.58
CA ALA A 48 6.21 -12.49 -7.34
C ALA A 48 6.64 -12.76 -5.87
N GLY A 49 5.70 -13.11 -4.99
CA GLY A 49 5.99 -13.45 -3.59
C GLY A 49 5.67 -12.36 -2.57
N ALA A 50 5.12 -11.22 -2.99
CA ALA A 50 4.54 -10.26 -2.04
C ALA A 50 3.29 -10.85 -1.40
N ARG A 51 3.02 -10.46 -0.15
CA ARG A 51 1.84 -10.91 0.60
C ARG A 51 0.77 -9.85 0.53
N SER A 52 -0.43 -10.21 0.06
CA SER A 52 -1.57 -9.30 0.06
C SER A 52 -1.95 -8.90 1.49
N PHE A 53 -1.89 -7.59 1.77
CA PHE A 53 -2.31 -7.03 3.06
C PHE A 53 -3.72 -6.44 2.98
N ARG A 54 -3.99 -5.64 1.94
CA ARG A 54 -5.34 -5.20 1.57
C ARG A 54 -5.50 -5.34 0.05
N PRO A 55 -6.54 -6.04 -0.43
CA PRO A 55 -6.78 -6.20 -1.86
C PRO A 55 -7.14 -4.85 -2.52
N PRO A 56 -7.07 -4.75 -3.86
CA PRO A 56 -7.50 -3.57 -4.61
C PRO A 56 -8.91 -3.11 -4.23
N ALA A 57 -9.04 -1.84 -3.86
CA ALA A 57 -10.30 -1.22 -3.49
C ALA A 57 -10.34 0.26 -3.87
N ASP A 58 -11.53 0.72 -4.24
CA ASP A 58 -11.78 2.14 -4.51
C ASP A 58 -11.97 2.90 -3.18
N ARG A 59 -11.37 4.08 -3.11
CA ARG A 59 -11.41 4.99 -1.97
C ARG A 59 -12.35 6.15 -2.23
N TYR A 60 -13.01 6.63 -1.18
CA TYR A 60 -14.03 7.68 -1.29
C TYR A 60 -13.46 9.02 -1.80
N TRP A 61 -12.14 9.22 -1.74
CA TRP A 61 -11.44 10.40 -2.26
C TRP A 61 -11.01 10.28 -3.74
N GLY A 62 -11.40 9.20 -4.43
CA GLY A 62 -11.23 9.07 -5.89
C GLY A 62 -9.92 8.42 -6.33
N GLU A 63 -9.48 7.41 -5.58
CA GLU A 63 -8.30 6.59 -5.91
C GLU A 63 -8.65 5.12 -5.79
N ARG A 64 -8.02 4.29 -6.61
CA ARG A 64 -8.00 2.86 -6.43
C ARG A 64 -6.68 2.51 -5.78
N THR A 65 -6.70 1.71 -4.71
CA THR A 65 -5.51 1.41 -3.90
C THR A 65 -5.44 -0.07 -3.55
N ALA A 66 -4.24 -0.62 -3.43
CA ALA A 66 -3.99 -1.91 -2.84
C ALA A 66 -2.75 -1.84 -1.94
N TYR A 67 -2.69 -2.69 -0.92
CA TYR A 67 -1.55 -2.73 0.01
C TYR A 67 -0.98 -4.14 0.07
N LEU A 68 0.34 -4.21 -0.01
CA LEU A 68 1.12 -5.44 0.00
C LEU A 68 2.17 -5.35 1.11
N LEU A 69 2.65 -6.51 1.54
CA LEU A 69 3.86 -6.63 2.32
C LEU A 69 4.91 -7.33 1.46
N ASP A 70 6.08 -6.72 1.32
CA ASP A 70 7.22 -7.37 0.68
C ASP A 70 7.69 -8.60 1.51
N PRO A 71 8.61 -9.44 0.98
CA PRO A 71 9.08 -10.62 1.69
C PRO A 71 9.70 -10.34 3.07
N ASP A 72 10.24 -9.14 3.29
CA ASP A 72 10.85 -8.70 4.55
C ASP A 72 9.83 -8.03 5.49
N GLY A 73 8.58 -7.85 5.05
CA GLY A 73 7.48 -7.26 5.81
C GLY A 73 7.34 -5.74 5.67
N GLY A 74 8.02 -5.12 4.69
CA GLY A 74 7.85 -3.71 4.34
C GLY A 74 6.50 -3.43 3.69
N LEU A 75 5.86 -2.31 4.04
CA LEU A 75 4.56 -1.92 3.52
C LEU A 75 4.69 -1.21 2.18
N VAL A 76 3.94 -1.70 1.19
CA VAL A 76 3.87 -1.14 -0.16
C VAL A 76 2.44 -0.80 -0.51
N GLU A 77 2.21 0.44 -0.94
CA GLU A 77 0.95 0.89 -1.51
C GLU A 77 1.08 0.96 -3.04
N LEU A 78 0.06 0.42 -3.73
CA LEU A 78 -0.14 0.63 -5.15
C LEU A 78 -1.38 1.50 -5.31
N LEU A 79 -1.27 2.60 -6.06
CA LEU A 79 -2.41 3.50 -6.26
C LEU A 79 -2.54 4.00 -7.69
N THR A 80 -3.76 4.34 -8.08
CA THR A 80 -4.05 5.12 -9.28
C THR A 80 -5.25 6.02 -9.09
N ARG A 81 -5.27 7.17 -9.76
CA ARG A 81 -6.39 8.10 -9.73
C ARG A 81 -7.56 7.53 -10.52
N ILE A 82 -8.74 7.41 -9.91
CA ILE A 82 -9.95 7.04 -10.64
C ILE A 82 -10.39 8.28 -11.42
N ARG A 83 -10.26 8.26 -12.75
CA ARG A 83 -10.76 9.35 -13.59
C ARG A 83 -12.30 9.34 -13.52
N ARG A 84 -12.87 10.50 -13.19
CA ARG A 84 -14.32 10.76 -13.30
C ARG A 84 -14.72 11.01 -14.74
#